data_AF-A0A7C4B063-F1
#
_entry.id   AF-A0A7C4B063-F1
#
_cell.length_a   1.000
_cell.length_b   1.000
_cell.length_c   1.000
_cell.angle_alpha   90.00
_cell.angle_beta   90.00
_cell.angle_gamma   90.00
#
_symmetry.space_group_name_H-M   'P 1'
#
loop_
_entity.id
_entity.type
_entity.pdbx_description
1 polymer ?
#
loop_
_entity_poly.entity_id
_entity_poly.type
_entity_poly.pdbx_seq_one_letter_code
_entity_poly.pdbx_strand_id
1 'polypeptide(L)'
;MKMRKSKIKNQKYFNNVRIVPRGAAQILFFVFIVGAGFLMHASVASAARIYMVRQSGGVGVGDTFSESLMLDPQGVSVNAVQAIVTFSSNLVLLSVSDADSIIGEWIERDATTTANTLRALSLAGIMPGGYNGTLSAYWSGARAGKIVTLVFRAADAGNAAVGIADPSVLANDGQGTPVAVDVVGDLFTVMAQPAPMSEGQQPKFAPVDVVPPDSFVPLVASSPALFGGKYFVSFSTRDNASGIVGYQVAENPALVAPADYQSALTWRNAASPYVLSDQTLRSYVYVKAIDGAGNYRVAVIPPSPVAPGVSPWRLLIIAAEILFACAIGWCILYWYHRKRYAIR
;
A
#
# COMPACT_ATOMS: atom_id res chain seq x y z
N MET A 1 43.28 64.28 51.57
CA MET A 1 44.68 64.30 52.04
C MET A 1 45.58 64.04 50.84
N LYS A 2 46.43 65.01 50.48
CA LYS A 2 47.27 65.05 49.27
C LYS A 2 48.54 64.20 49.43
N MET A 3 49.16 63.92 48.27
CA MET A 3 50.49 63.34 48.01
C MET A 3 50.46 61.84 47.69
N ARG A 4 51.10 61.34 46.62
CA ARG A 4 52.40 61.70 46.05
C ARG A 4 52.44 61.22 44.59
N LYS A 5 52.89 62.06 43.64
CA LYS A 5 53.29 61.60 42.30
C LYS A 5 54.70 61.02 42.41
N SER A 6 54.85 59.72 42.19
CA SER A 6 56.13 59.07 41.92
C SER A 6 56.23 58.80 40.42
N LYS A 7 57.19 59.45 39.75
CA LYS A 7 57.61 59.09 38.39
C LYS A 7 58.61 57.95 38.52
N ILE A 8 58.33 56.80 37.91
CA ILE A 8 59.37 55.84 37.53
C ILE A 8 59.26 55.61 36.03
N LYS A 9 60.39 55.87 35.37
CA LYS A 9 60.65 55.63 33.95
C LYS A 9 60.81 54.13 33.71
N ASN A 10 60.18 53.68 32.62
CA ASN A 10 60.60 52.62 31.69
C ASN A 10 61.37 51.42 32.24
N GLN A 11 60.69 50.26 32.25
CA GLN A 11 61.35 48.99 31.97
C GLN A 11 60.53 48.24 30.92
N LYS A 12 61.10 48.18 29.71
CA LYS A 12 60.74 47.28 28.61
C LYS A 12 60.66 45.85 29.16
N TYR A 13 59.53 45.14 29.05
CA TYR A 13 59.44 43.68 28.89
C TYR A 13 57.97 43.27 28.73
N PHE A 14 57.47 43.23 27.49
CA PHE A 14 56.42 42.31 27.01
C PHE A 14 56.59 42.25 25.49
N ASN A 15 57.53 41.43 25.00
CA ASN A 15 57.28 40.06 24.53
C ASN A 15 56.15 39.96 23.51
N ASN A 16 56.55 39.92 22.24
CA ASN A 16 55.95 39.15 21.15
C ASN A 16 54.42 39.01 21.17
N VAL A 17 53.70 40.11 20.94
CA VAL A 17 52.36 39.99 20.39
C VAL A 17 52.54 39.57 18.93
N ARG A 18 52.44 38.27 18.64
CA ARG A 18 52.23 37.79 17.27
C ARG A 18 50.92 38.42 16.81
N ILE A 19 51.01 39.51 16.05
CA ILE A 19 49.88 40.13 15.38
C ILE A 19 49.41 39.09 14.36
N VAL A 20 48.39 38.31 14.70
CA VAL A 20 47.70 37.47 13.72
C VAL A 20 47.23 38.44 12.63
N PRO A 21 47.67 38.29 11.37
CA PRO A 21 47.28 39.22 10.32
C PRO A 21 45.76 39.22 10.26
N ARG A 22 45.15 40.42 10.24
CA ARG A 22 43.69 40.60 10.30
C ARG A 22 42.91 39.68 9.34
N GLY A 23 43.49 39.33 8.20
CA GLY A 23 42.94 38.37 7.24
C GLY A 23 42.87 36.92 7.71
N ALA A 24 43.82 36.43 8.52
CA ALA A 24 43.82 35.04 8.99
C ALA A 24 42.70 34.77 10.01
N ALA A 25 42.41 35.74 10.89
CA ALA A 25 41.28 35.64 11.82
C ALA A 25 39.93 35.69 11.08
N GLN A 26 39.83 36.49 10.02
CA GLN A 26 38.62 36.56 9.17
C GLN A 26 38.38 35.28 8.38
N ILE A 27 39.44 34.64 7.85
CA ILE A 27 39.34 33.35 7.16
C ILE A 27 38.92 32.25 8.12
N LEU A 28 39.52 32.18 9.32
CA LEU A 28 39.12 31.20 10.34
C LEU A 28 37.68 31.40 10.81
N PHE A 29 37.23 32.64 10.95
CA PHE A 29 35.83 32.96 11.27
C PHE A 29 34.87 32.55 10.14
N PHE A 30 35.25 32.77 8.88
CA PHE A 30 34.45 32.37 7.72
C PHE A 30 34.37 30.84 7.59
N VAL A 31 35.48 30.12 7.78
CA VAL A 31 35.52 28.66 7.81
C VAL A 31 34.71 28.10 8.98
N PHE A 32 34.74 28.75 10.15
CA PHE A 32 33.90 28.39 11.29
C PHE A 32 32.40 28.59 10.98
N ILE A 33 32.00 29.68 10.34
CA ILE A 33 30.60 29.91 9.94
C ILE A 33 30.13 28.91 8.88
N VAL A 34 30.95 28.65 7.86
CA VAL A 34 30.61 27.68 6.80
C VAL A 34 30.58 26.25 7.37
N GLY A 35 31.53 25.89 8.24
CA GLY A 35 31.55 24.61 8.95
C GLY A 35 30.40 24.43 9.93
N ALA A 36 30.03 25.49 10.66
CA ALA A 36 28.85 25.50 11.54
C ALA A 36 27.54 25.42 10.74
N GLY A 37 27.47 26.03 9.57
CA GLY A 37 26.33 25.92 8.64
C GLY A 37 26.12 24.49 8.12
N PHE A 38 27.21 23.73 7.91
CA PHE A 38 27.12 22.31 7.56
C PHE A 38 26.65 21.42 8.72
N LEU A 39 26.91 21.80 9.98
CA LEU A 39 26.45 21.08 11.17
C LEU A 39 24.99 21.35 11.56
N MET A 40 24.33 22.32 10.91
CA MET A 40 22.94 22.72 11.22
C MET A 40 21.87 22.10 10.31
N HIS A 41 22.22 21.12 9.46
CA HIS A 41 21.21 20.29 8.81
C HIS A 41 20.71 19.23 9.79
N ALA A 42 19.91 19.68 10.77
CA ALA A 42 19.05 18.77 11.49
C ALA A 42 18.08 18.18 10.48
N SER A 43 18.35 16.96 10.01
CA SER A 43 17.34 16.16 9.32
C SER A 43 16.18 16.01 10.30
N VAL A 44 15.09 16.71 10.03
CA VAL A 44 13.83 16.47 10.75
C VAL A 44 13.47 15.03 10.40
N ALA A 45 13.73 14.11 11.33
CA ALA A 45 13.37 12.72 11.17
C ALA A 45 11.84 12.66 11.25
N SER A 46 11.18 12.79 10.11
CA SER A 46 9.76 12.53 10.01
C SER A 46 9.56 11.03 10.05
N ALA A 47 9.01 10.53 11.16
CA ALA A 47 8.54 9.15 11.23
C ALA A 47 7.07 9.13 10.82
N ALA A 48 6.70 8.23 9.91
CA ALA A 48 5.29 7.91 9.71
C ALA A 48 4.73 7.35 11.03
N ARG A 49 3.47 7.61 11.33
CA ARG A 49 2.84 7.12 12.55
C ARG A 49 1.74 6.13 12.23
N ILE A 50 1.82 4.93 12.80
CA ILE A 50 0.74 3.94 12.75
C ILE A 50 0.14 3.82 14.15
N TYR A 51 -1.18 3.91 14.26
CA TYR A 51 -1.82 3.90 15.57
C TYR A 51 -3.23 3.32 15.57
N MET A 52 -3.64 2.82 16.74
CA MET A 52 -4.99 2.29 16.96
C MET A 52 -5.92 3.38 17.50
N VAL A 53 -7.18 3.36 17.05
CA VAL A 53 -8.24 4.25 17.54
C VAL A 53 -9.51 3.45 17.82
N ARG A 54 -9.90 3.37 19.09
CA ARG A 54 -11.18 2.79 19.49
C ARG A 54 -12.34 3.72 19.18
N GLN A 55 -13.41 3.16 18.58
CA GLN A 55 -14.62 3.92 18.24
C GLN A 55 -15.68 3.98 19.36
N SER A 56 -15.46 3.30 20.50
CA SER A 56 -16.37 3.27 21.65
C SER A 56 -15.67 3.61 22.97
N GLY A 57 -16.46 4.01 23.98
CA GLY A 57 -16.01 4.14 25.37
C GLY A 57 -15.75 2.79 26.03
N GLY A 58 -15.71 2.76 27.38
CA GLY A 58 -15.37 1.56 28.16
C GLY A 58 -16.03 0.27 27.67
N VAL A 59 -15.27 -0.83 27.67
CA VAL A 59 -15.66 -2.13 27.13
C VAL A 59 -16.00 -3.07 28.27
N GLY A 60 -17.18 -3.69 28.28
CA GLY A 60 -17.54 -4.76 29.20
C GLY A 60 -17.47 -6.15 28.55
N VAL A 61 -17.50 -7.20 29.38
CA VAL A 61 -17.60 -8.59 28.88
C VAL A 61 -18.88 -8.78 28.06
N GLY A 62 -18.72 -9.36 26.88
CA GLY A 62 -19.80 -9.59 25.92
C GLY A 62 -20.00 -8.48 24.89
N ASP A 63 -19.43 -7.28 25.13
CA ASP A 63 -19.56 -6.16 24.21
C ASP A 63 -18.78 -6.39 22.92
N THR A 64 -19.35 -5.90 21.81
CA THR A 64 -18.68 -5.79 20.52
C THR A 64 -18.25 -4.35 20.32
N PHE A 65 -16.99 -4.15 19.94
CA PHE A 65 -16.43 -2.82 19.70
C PHE A 65 -15.50 -2.83 18.48
N SER A 66 -15.16 -1.65 17.99
CA SER A 66 -14.33 -1.47 16.80
C SER A 66 -13.07 -0.66 17.09
N GLU A 67 -11.97 -1.09 16.50
CA GLU A 67 -10.66 -0.47 16.53
C GLU A 67 -10.22 -0.17 15.10
N SER A 68 -9.89 1.08 14.79
CA SER A 68 -9.35 1.45 13.49
C SER A 68 -7.82 1.54 13.55
N LEU A 69 -7.14 0.85 12.64
CA LEU A 69 -5.72 1.04 12.40
C LEU A 69 -5.55 2.24 11.47
N MET A 70 -4.79 3.24 11.90
CA MET A 70 -4.61 4.52 11.20
C MET A 70 -3.15 4.70 10.76
N LEU A 71 -2.94 5.35 9.62
CA LEU A 71 -1.62 5.78 9.13
C LEU A 71 -1.60 7.29 8.95
N ASP A 72 -0.67 7.94 9.61
CA ASP A 72 -0.31 9.33 9.38
C ASP A 72 1.08 9.41 8.71
N PRO A 73 1.18 9.90 7.48
CA PRO A 73 2.46 10.00 6.76
C PRO A 73 3.41 11.06 7.35
N GLN A 74 2.92 11.95 8.23
CA GLN A 74 3.71 13.00 8.89
C GLN A 74 4.50 13.90 7.92
N GLY A 75 4.01 14.05 6.69
CA GLY A 75 4.62 14.90 5.65
C GLY A 75 5.54 14.18 4.67
N VAL A 76 5.76 12.87 4.82
CA VAL A 76 6.47 12.03 3.84
C VAL A 76 5.46 11.28 2.99
N SER A 77 5.56 11.39 1.66
CA SER A 77 4.73 10.58 0.76
C SER A 77 5.09 9.10 0.90
N VAL A 78 4.11 8.23 1.16
CA VAL A 78 4.32 6.78 1.38
C VAL A 78 3.49 5.96 0.40
N ASN A 79 3.97 4.79 0.00
CA ASN A 79 3.27 3.95 -1.00
C ASN A 79 3.09 2.48 -0.61
N ALA A 80 3.65 2.05 0.52
CA ALA A 80 3.45 0.70 1.03
C ALA A 80 3.45 0.71 2.55
N VAL A 81 2.64 -0.17 3.13
CA VAL A 81 2.61 -0.41 4.56
C VAL A 81 2.50 -1.90 4.83
N GLN A 82 3.20 -2.35 5.86
CA GLN A 82 3.07 -3.66 6.46
C GLN A 82 3.03 -3.51 7.98
N ALA A 83 2.19 -4.30 8.63
CA ALA A 83 2.11 -4.39 10.08
C ALA A 83 1.47 -5.70 10.53
N ILE A 84 1.83 -6.15 11.72
CA ILE A 84 1.13 -7.23 12.42
C ILE A 84 0.33 -6.63 13.57
N VAL A 85 -1.00 -6.68 13.50
CA VAL A 85 -1.85 -6.27 14.61
C VAL A 85 -1.96 -7.40 15.61
N THR A 86 -1.53 -7.18 16.84
CA THR A 86 -1.59 -8.16 17.94
C THR A 86 -2.68 -7.80 18.93
N PHE A 87 -3.29 -8.78 19.59
CA PHE A 87 -4.35 -8.49 20.57
C PHE A 87 -4.42 -9.52 21.69
N SER A 88 -4.88 -9.06 22.87
CA SER A 88 -4.97 -9.88 24.09
C SER A 88 -5.93 -11.06 23.96
N SER A 89 -5.69 -12.11 24.75
CA SER A 89 -6.46 -13.36 24.71
C SER A 89 -7.91 -13.23 25.16
N ASN A 90 -8.25 -12.17 25.89
CA ASN A 90 -9.61 -11.86 26.30
C ASN A 90 -10.41 -11.12 25.21
N LEU A 91 -9.83 -10.96 24.01
CA LEU A 91 -10.49 -10.41 22.83
C LEU A 91 -10.62 -11.47 21.74
N VAL A 92 -11.77 -11.49 21.08
CA VAL A 92 -12.03 -12.34 19.91
C VAL A 92 -12.24 -11.45 18.70
N LEU A 93 -11.36 -11.54 17.70
CA LEU A 93 -11.53 -10.85 16.42
C LEU A 93 -12.70 -11.47 15.66
N LEU A 94 -13.74 -10.68 15.40
CA LEU A 94 -14.93 -11.09 14.66
C LEU A 94 -14.80 -10.81 13.17
N SER A 95 -14.28 -9.64 12.80
CA SER A 95 -14.13 -9.25 11.40
C SER A 95 -13.05 -8.19 11.20
N VAL A 96 -12.58 -8.10 9.95
CA VAL A 96 -11.66 -7.09 9.43
C VAL A 96 -12.33 -6.46 8.22
N SER A 97 -12.51 -5.14 8.23
CA SER A 97 -13.12 -4.39 7.13
C SER A 97 -12.13 -3.36 6.57
N ASP A 98 -12.04 -3.27 5.26
CA ASP A 98 -11.29 -2.25 4.53
C ASP A 98 -12.19 -1.13 3.98
N ALA A 99 -13.41 -0.98 4.51
CA ALA A 99 -14.27 0.16 4.22
C ALA A 99 -13.54 1.47 4.54
N ASP A 100 -13.58 2.42 3.61
CA ASP A 100 -12.78 3.66 3.56
C ASP A 100 -11.27 3.47 3.76
N SER A 101 -10.71 2.31 3.39
CA SER A 101 -9.27 2.10 3.47
C SER A 101 -8.52 3.00 2.49
N ILE A 102 -7.37 3.51 2.95
CA ILE A 102 -6.41 4.18 2.07
C ILE A 102 -5.61 3.20 1.22
N ILE A 103 -5.60 1.91 1.57
CA ILE A 103 -4.89 0.88 0.83
C ILE A 103 -5.61 0.63 -0.49
N GLY A 104 -4.88 0.76 -1.59
CA GLY A 104 -5.42 0.54 -2.92
C GLY A 104 -5.41 -0.94 -3.29
N GLU A 105 -4.36 -1.65 -2.90
CA GLU A 105 -4.15 -3.06 -3.24
C GLU A 105 -3.59 -3.80 -2.03
N TRP A 106 -4.20 -4.93 -1.68
CA TRP A 106 -3.76 -5.79 -0.58
C TRP A 106 -2.89 -6.92 -1.12
N ILE A 107 -1.72 -7.10 -0.51
CA ILE A 107 -0.82 -8.26 -0.75
C ILE A 107 -1.12 -9.34 0.29
N GLU A 108 -1.31 -8.91 1.54
CA GLU A 108 -1.62 -9.79 2.66
C GLU A 108 -2.67 -9.12 3.54
N ARG A 109 -3.74 -9.86 3.84
CA ARG A 109 -4.79 -9.41 4.75
C ARG A 109 -5.40 -10.60 5.49
N ASP A 110 -4.52 -11.50 5.89
CA ASP A 110 -4.89 -12.80 6.44
C ASP A 110 -4.65 -12.86 7.94
N ALA A 111 -5.58 -13.50 8.63
CA ALA A 111 -5.38 -13.90 10.01
C ALA A 111 -4.49 -15.16 10.00
N THR A 112 -3.28 -15.09 10.56
CA THR A 112 -2.40 -16.25 10.63
C THR A 112 -2.98 -17.29 11.59
N THR A 113 -3.25 -18.49 11.08
CA THR A 113 -3.95 -19.55 11.83
C THR A 113 -2.95 -20.55 12.39
N THR A 114 -2.91 -20.67 13.72
CA THR A 114 -2.58 -21.93 14.40
C THR A 114 -3.48 -22.04 15.63
N ALA A 115 -4.51 -22.89 15.55
CA ALA A 115 -5.38 -23.34 16.66
C ALA A 115 -6.06 -22.26 17.53
N ASN A 116 -7.36 -22.02 17.30
CA ASN A 116 -8.39 -21.43 18.19
C ASN A 116 -8.07 -20.12 18.95
N THR A 117 -6.96 -19.45 18.65
CA THR A 117 -6.55 -18.19 19.28
C THR A 117 -5.89 -17.32 18.23
N LEU A 118 -6.69 -16.81 17.26
CA LEU A 118 -6.22 -15.69 16.44
C LEU A 118 -5.81 -14.59 17.42
N ARG A 119 -4.53 -14.22 17.45
CA ARG A 119 -3.98 -13.12 18.27
C ARG A 119 -3.08 -12.19 17.48
N ALA A 120 -2.97 -12.45 16.19
CA ALA A 120 -2.21 -11.68 15.23
C ALA A 120 -2.98 -11.62 13.90
N LEU A 121 -2.99 -10.45 13.28
CA LEU A 121 -3.49 -10.22 11.94
C LEU A 121 -2.35 -9.60 11.13
N SER A 122 -1.94 -10.28 10.06
CA SER A 122 -0.88 -9.77 9.19
C SER A 122 -1.51 -8.94 8.07
N LEU A 123 -0.97 -7.74 7.89
CA LEU A 123 -1.44 -6.76 6.92
C LEU A 123 -0.25 -6.30 6.09
N ALA A 124 -0.36 -6.40 4.77
CA ALA A 124 0.56 -5.80 3.82
C ALA A 124 -0.21 -5.27 2.61
N GLY A 125 0.01 -4.01 2.26
CA GLY A 125 -0.70 -3.37 1.18
C GLY A 125 0.07 -2.21 0.56
N ILE A 126 -0.31 -1.85 -0.65
CA ILE A 126 0.28 -0.75 -1.41
C ILE A 126 -0.77 0.31 -1.75
N MET A 127 -0.27 1.52 -1.94
CA MET A 127 -1.01 2.73 -2.31
C MET A 127 -0.39 3.27 -3.61
N PRO A 128 -0.80 2.73 -4.77
CA PRO A 128 -0.27 3.17 -6.06
C PRO A 128 -0.44 4.68 -6.25
N GLY A 129 0.63 5.36 -6.69
CA GLY A 129 0.66 6.83 -6.81
C GLY A 129 1.03 7.57 -5.52
N GLY A 130 1.08 6.87 -4.38
CA GLY A 130 1.47 7.38 -3.08
C GLY A 130 0.33 8.01 -2.29
N TYR A 131 0.58 8.17 -0.99
CA TYR A 131 -0.33 8.70 0.00
C TYR A 131 0.35 9.81 0.80
N ASN A 132 -0.27 10.99 0.82
CA ASN A 132 0.20 12.19 1.51
C ASN A 132 -0.72 12.60 2.67
N GLY A 133 -1.69 11.75 3.01
CA GLY A 133 -2.76 12.05 3.94
C GLY A 133 -4.10 12.28 3.23
N THR A 134 -5.19 12.13 3.98
CA THR A 134 -6.56 12.27 3.50
C THR A 134 -6.99 13.73 3.52
N LEU A 135 -7.41 14.23 2.37
CA LEU A 135 -7.98 15.57 2.20
C LEU A 135 -9.51 15.52 2.28
N SER A 136 -10.12 16.60 2.75
CA SER A 136 -11.57 16.74 2.86
C SER A 136 -11.99 18.19 2.68
N ALA A 137 -13.17 18.41 2.11
CA ALA A 137 -13.76 19.74 2.02
C ALA A 137 -14.13 20.32 3.41
N TYR A 138 -14.25 19.46 4.43
CA TYR A 138 -14.71 19.85 5.77
C TYR A 138 -13.57 20.26 6.72
N TRP A 139 -12.31 20.06 6.34
CA TRP A 139 -11.16 20.46 7.17
C TRP A 139 -9.94 20.86 6.34
N SER A 140 -9.14 21.78 6.88
CA SER A 140 -7.87 22.18 6.28
C SER A 140 -6.77 21.18 6.63
N GLY A 141 -5.88 20.94 5.67
CA GLY A 141 -4.72 20.08 5.81
C GLY A 141 -5.01 18.59 5.60
N ALA A 142 -3.94 17.84 5.32
CA ALA A 142 -3.99 16.40 5.20
C ALA A 142 -4.08 15.75 6.59
N ARG A 143 -4.92 14.74 6.74
CA ARG A 143 -5.08 13.98 7.99
C ARG A 143 -4.69 12.52 7.80
N ALA A 144 -4.50 11.80 8.91
CA ALA A 144 -4.30 10.37 8.89
C ALA A 144 -5.45 9.64 8.17
N GLY A 145 -5.11 8.50 7.57
CA GLY A 145 -6.02 7.65 6.83
C GLY A 145 -6.23 6.33 7.52
N LYS A 146 -7.41 5.75 7.34
CA LYS A 146 -7.76 4.43 7.88
C LYS A 146 -7.13 3.34 7.01
N ILE A 147 -6.40 2.41 7.62
CA ILE A 147 -5.87 1.22 6.97
C ILE A 147 -6.96 0.14 6.97
N VAL A 148 -7.47 -0.23 8.15
CA VAL A 148 -8.56 -1.20 8.33
C VAL A 148 -9.35 -0.87 9.59
N THR A 149 -10.57 -1.40 9.68
CA THR A 149 -11.35 -1.51 10.93
C THR A 149 -11.37 -2.96 11.39
N LEU A 150 -11.07 -3.17 12.67
CA LEU A 150 -11.12 -4.46 13.34
C LEU A 150 -12.31 -4.45 14.27
N VAL A 151 -13.14 -5.49 14.21
CA VAL A 151 -14.28 -5.66 15.11
C VAL A 151 -13.96 -6.78 16.08
N PHE A 152 -13.98 -6.47 17.37
CA PHE A 152 -13.68 -7.41 18.45
C PHE A 152 -14.92 -7.66 19.31
N ARG A 153 -15.00 -8.87 19.88
CA ARG A 153 -15.84 -9.17 21.04
C ARG A 153 -14.97 -9.36 22.27
N ALA A 154 -15.31 -8.69 23.37
CA ALA A 154 -14.67 -8.92 24.66
C ALA A 154 -15.18 -10.23 25.28
N ALA A 155 -14.30 -11.21 25.45
CA ALA A 155 -14.63 -12.52 26.00
C ALA A 155 -14.54 -12.56 27.52
N ASP A 156 -13.50 -11.94 28.10
CA ASP A 156 -13.20 -12.01 29.54
C ASP A 156 -12.78 -10.64 30.11
N ALA A 157 -13.08 -10.43 31.39
CA ALA A 157 -12.70 -9.21 32.10
C ALA A 157 -11.18 -9.14 32.35
N GLY A 158 -10.65 -7.93 32.46
CA GLY A 158 -9.23 -7.68 32.75
C GLY A 158 -8.57 -6.75 31.75
N ASN A 159 -7.26 -6.57 31.88
CA ASN A 159 -6.50 -5.70 30.98
C ASN A 159 -6.41 -6.31 29.58
N ALA A 160 -6.72 -5.52 28.58
CA ALA A 160 -6.66 -5.86 27.17
C ALA A 160 -5.75 -4.86 26.44
N ALA A 161 -5.02 -5.35 25.46
CA ALA A 161 -4.19 -4.54 24.59
C ALA A 161 -4.43 -4.93 23.13
N VAL A 162 -4.38 -3.94 22.25
CA VAL A 162 -4.29 -4.11 20.80
C VAL A 162 -3.02 -3.41 20.35
N GLY A 163 -2.01 -4.19 20.00
CA GLY A 163 -0.66 -3.72 19.66
C GLY A 163 -0.38 -3.77 18.16
N ILE A 164 0.72 -3.13 17.78
CA ILE A 164 1.25 -3.14 16.41
C ILE A 164 2.68 -3.65 16.49
N ALA A 165 2.98 -4.71 15.74
CA ALA A 165 4.30 -5.33 15.64
C ALA A 165 4.80 -5.31 14.20
N ASP A 166 6.12 -5.39 14.03
CA ASP A 166 6.83 -5.39 12.76
C ASP A 166 6.33 -4.34 11.74
N PRO A 167 6.19 -3.06 12.13
CA PRO A 167 5.75 -2.02 11.22
C PRO A 167 6.81 -1.77 10.14
N SER A 168 6.37 -1.66 8.89
CA SER A 168 7.18 -1.18 7.79
C SER A 168 6.37 -0.23 6.93
N VAL A 169 6.93 0.94 6.63
CA VAL A 169 6.32 1.93 5.74
C VAL A 169 7.39 2.34 4.73
N LEU A 170 7.04 2.32 3.45
CA LEU A 170 7.97 2.67 2.37
C LEU A 170 7.59 4.01 1.74
N ALA A 171 8.61 4.82 1.45
CA ALA A 171 8.46 6.11 0.79
C ALA A 171 8.02 5.94 -0.67
N ASN A 172 7.18 6.86 -1.13
CA ASN A 172 6.79 6.97 -2.53
C ASN A 172 7.86 7.73 -3.34
N ASP A 173 9.07 7.17 -3.43
CA ASP A 173 10.23 7.77 -4.10
C ASP A 173 10.74 6.95 -5.31
N GLY A 174 10.00 5.88 -5.66
CA GLY A 174 10.36 4.94 -6.73
C GLY A 174 11.42 3.90 -6.35
N GLN A 175 12.11 4.06 -5.21
CA GLN A 175 13.05 3.07 -4.66
C GLN A 175 12.47 2.29 -3.49
N GLY A 176 11.39 2.80 -2.87
CA GLY A 176 10.78 2.19 -1.69
C GLY A 176 11.66 2.33 -0.46
N THR A 177 12.27 3.51 -0.26
CA THR A 177 13.12 3.76 0.90
C THR A 177 12.34 3.55 2.20
N PRO A 178 12.83 2.76 3.18
CA PRO A 178 12.17 2.61 4.46
C PRO A 178 12.03 3.94 5.21
N VAL A 179 10.83 4.21 5.71
CA VAL A 179 10.53 5.37 6.56
C VAL A 179 10.50 4.89 8.01
N ALA A 180 11.07 5.67 8.93
CA ALA A 180 10.95 5.38 10.35
C ALA A 180 9.46 5.36 10.76
N VAL A 181 9.06 4.43 11.63
CA VAL A 181 7.65 4.29 12.03
C VAL A 181 7.51 4.46 13.54
N ASP A 182 6.70 5.43 13.95
CA ASP A 182 6.19 5.54 15.32
C ASP A 182 4.91 4.69 15.44
N VAL A 183 4.83 3.85 16.47
CA VAL A 183 3.70 2.95 16.68
C VAL A 183 3.01 3.23 18.00
N VAL A 184 1.69 3.38 17.95
CA VAL A 184 0.87 3.59 19.14
C VAL A 184 -0.29 2.59 19.17
N GLY A 185 -0.12 1.54 19.96
CA GLY A 185 -1.21 0.60 20.26
C GLY A 185 -2.23 1.17 21.24
N ASP A 186 -3.19 0.35 21.63
CA ASP A 186 -4.22 0.69 22.58
C ASP A 186 -4.18 -0.26 23.79
N LEU A 187 -4.33 0.28 24.99
CA LEU A 187 -4.33 -0.44 26.26
C LEU A 187 -5.53 0.01 27.09
N PHE A 188 -6.33 -0.95 27.54
CA PHE A 188 -7.58 -0.68 28.25
C PHE A 188 -7.97 -1.81 29.18
N THR A 189 -9.06 -1.61 29.93
CA THR A 189 -9.62 -2.61 30.82
C THR A 189 -11.00 -3.02 30.33
N VAL A 190 -11.20 -4.34 30.18
CA VAL A 190 -12.51 -4.96 29.99
C VAL A 190 -13.17 -5.13 31.36
N MET A 191 -14.32 -4.49 31.55
CA MET A 191 -15.09 -4.52 32.78
C MET A 191 -15.86 -5.83 32.92
N ALA A 192 -15.97 -6.36 34.14
CA ALA A 192 -16.69 -7.61 34.42
C ALA A 192 -18.21 -7.52 34.19
N GLN A 193 -18.76 -6.31 34.28
CA GLN A 193 -20.14 -6.00 33.93
C GLN A 193 -20.13 -5.35 32.54
N PRO A 194 -21.10 -5.64 31.64
CA PRO A 194 -21.33 -4.82 30.46
C PRO A 194 -21.33 -3.34 30.85
N ALA A 195 -20.65 -2.49 30.09
CA ALA A 195 -20.68 -1.07 30.37
C ALA A 195 -22.15 -0.63 30.47
N PRO A 196 -22.58 0.17 31.47
CA PRO A 196 -23.92 0.71 31.46
C PRO A 196 -24.08 1.44 30.13
N MET A 197 -24.96 0.92 29.26
CA MET A 197 -25.26 1.54 27.98
C MET A 197 -25.66 2.98 28.29
N SER A 198 -24.79 3.95 28.00
CA SER A 198 -25.18 5.35 28.08
C SER A 198 -26.39 5.49 27.16
N GLU A 199 -27.46 6.12 27.65
CA GLU A 199 -28.78 6.21 27.00
C GLU A 199 -28.78 6.95 25.63
N GLY A 200 -27.61 7.24 25.07
CA GLY A 200 -27.39 7.74 23.69
C GLY A 200 -26.43 6.90 22.84
N GLN A 201 -25.95 5.76 23.35
CA GLN A 201 -25.11 4.76 22.67
C GLN A 201 -25.88 3.44 22.54
N GLN A 202 -27.10 3.48 22.02
CA GLN A 202 -27.51 2.30 21.25
C GLN A 202 -26.50 2.15 20.11
N PRO A 203 -26.02 0.94 19.78
CA PRO A 203 -25.38 0.75 18.49
C PRO A 203 -26.40 1.26 17.47
N LYS A 204 -26.13 2.42 16.86
CA LYS A 204 -26.78 2.79 15.62
C LYS A 204 -26.54 1.55 14.77
N PHE A 205 -27.57 0.75 14.53
CA PHE A 205 -27.49 -0.29 13.53
C PHE A 205 -26.95 0.43 12.30
N ALA A 206 -25.70 0.14 11.95
CA ALA A 206 -25.13 0.69 10.74
C ALA A 206 -26.14 0.36 9.64
N PRO A 207 -26.51 1.32 8.78
CA PRO A 207 -27.48 1.03 7.73
C PRO A 207 -27.08 -0.26 7.04
N VAL A 208 -28.02 -1.20 6.95
CA VAL A 208 -27.75 -2.50 6.31
C VAL A 208 -27.28 -2.19 4.90
N ASP A 209 -26.04 -2.59 4.63
CA ASP A 209 -25.45 -2.38 3.32
C ASP A 209 -26.05 -3.35 2.32
N VAL A 210 -26.70 -2.79 1.31
CA VAL A 210 -27.38 -3.50 0.21
C VAL A 210 -26.74 -3.18 -1.14
N VAL A 211 -25.66 -2.39 -1.14
CA VAL A 211 -25.00 -1.95 -2.37
C VAL A 211 -23.87 -2.92 -2.66
N PRO A 212 -23.83 -3.55 -3.85
CA PRO A 212 -22.71 -4.41 -4.21
C PRO A 212 -21.43 -3.59 -4.44
N PRO A 213 -20.24 -4.22 -4.34
CA PRO A 213 -18.95 -3.59 -4.65
C PRO A 213 -18.94 -2.77 -5.93
N ASP A 214 -18.05 -1.78 -6.01
CA ASP A 214 -17.86 -0.97 -7.21
C ASP A 214 -17.54 -1.81 -8.45
N SER A 215 -17.87 -1.29 -9.62
CA SER A 215 -17.51 -1.95 -10.88
C SER A 215 -16.00 -1.89 -11.11
N PHE A 216 -15.42 -3.01 -11.53
CA PHE A 216 -13.98 -3.15 -11.71
C PHE A 216 -13.66 -3.95 -12.98
N VAL A 217 -12.41 -3.83 -13.43
CA VAL A 217 -11.92 -4.47 -14.66
C VAL A 217 -10.70 -5.32 -14.33
N PRO A 218 -10.86 -6.64 -14.16
CA PRO A 218 -9.74 -7.56 -14.03
C PRO A 218 -8.83 -7.54 -15.26
N LEU A 219 -7.52 -7.65 -15.03
CA LEU A 219 -6.50 -7.63 -16.07
C LEU A 219 -5.79 -8.98 -16.14
N VAL A 220 -5.81 -9.62 -17.31
CA VAL A 220 -4.99 -10.80 -17.59
C VAL A 220 -3.61 -10.36 -18.07
N ALA A 221 -2.56 -10.89 -17.44
CA ALA A 221 -1.18 -10.62 -17.77
C ALA A 221 -0.32 -11.90 -17.69
N SER A 222 0.88 -11.83 -18.26
CA SER A 222 1.95 -12.81 -18.07
C SER A 222 3.25 -12.06 -17.92
N SER A 223 4.12 -12.54 -17.02
CA SER A 223 5.45 -11.97 -16.80
C SER A 223 6.42 -13.09 -16.48
N PRO A 224 7.57 -13.23 -17.16
CA PRO A 224 8.58 -14.23 -16.80
C PRO A 224 9.08 -14.11 -15.35
N ALA A 225 9.01 -12.91 -14.78
CA ALA A 225 9.41 -12.64 -13.40
C ALA A 225 8.38 -13.12 -12.37
N LEU A 226 7.12 -13.37 -12.78
CA LEU A 226 6.03 -13.78 -11.89
C LEU A 226 5.48 -15.15 -12.33
N PHE A 227 5.32 -16.06 -11.37
CA PHE A 227 4.68 -17.37 -11.61
C PHE A 227 5.29 -18.18 -12.77
N GLY A 228 6.56 -17.96 -13.09
CA GLY A 228 7.26 -18.63 -14.20
C GLY A 228 6.70 -18.31 -15.58
N GLY A 229 6.15 -17.11 -15.80
CA GLY A 229 5.57 -16.71 -17.09
C GLY A 229 4.16 -17.21 -17.34
N LYS A 230 3.53 -17.87 -16.36
CA LYS A 230 2.11 -18.27 -16.45
C LYS A 230 1.21 -17.06 -16.54
N TYR A 231 0.08 -17.22 -17.23
CA TYR A 231 -1.01 -16.27 -17.21
C TYR A 231 -1.65 -16.21 -15.84
N PHE A 232 -1.83 -14.99 -15.35
CA PHE A 232 -2.52 -14.68 -14.13
C PHE A 232 -3.48 -13.51 -14.37
N VAL A 233 -4.48 -13.40 -13.51
CA VAL A 233 -5.41 -12.28 -13.49
C VAL A 233 -5.16 -11.44 -12.23
N SER A 234 -5.03 -10.14 -12.41
CA SER A 234 -5.00 -9.16 -11.32
C SER A 234 -6.33 -8.42 -11.28
N PHE A 235 -6.85 -8.21 -10.09
CA PHE A 235 -8.12 -7.54 -9.86
C PHE A 235 -8.12 -6.85 -8.50
N SER A 236 -8.89 -5.77 -8.42
CA SER A 236 -9.24 -5.08 -7.20
C SER A 236 -10.52 -4.30 -7.40
N THR A 237 -11.26 -4.09 -6.32
CA THR A 237 -12.41 -3.19 -6.27
C THR A 237 -12.55 -2.64 -4.87
N ARG A 238 -13.49 -1.72 -4.69
CA ARG A 238 -13.79 -1.10 -3.40
C ARG A 238 -15.26 -1.25 -3.07
N ASP A 239 -15.52 -1.27 -1.78
CA ASP A 239 -16.84 -1.01 -1.23
C ASP A 239 -16.66 -0.06 -0.03
N ASN A 240 -17.38 1.06 -0.02
CA ASN A 240 -17.19 2.09 1.00
C ASN A 240 -18.06 1.86 2.24
N ALA A 241 -19.03 0.94 2.19
CA ALA A 241 -19.98 0.73 3.26
C ALA A 241 -19.55 -0.41 4.19
N SER A 242 -19.40 -1.62 3.65
CA SER A 242 -18.98 -2.81 4.39
C SER A 242 -17.56 -3.28 4.05
N GLY A 243 -16.97 -2.78 2.95
CA GLY A 243 -15.63 -3.17 2.49
C GLY A 243 -15.64 -4.54 1.82
N ILE A 244 -14.53 -4.91 1.19
CA ILE A 244 -14.38 -6.19 0.48
C ILE A 244 -13.89 -7.26 1.44
N VAL A 245 -14.65 -8.34 1.64
CA VAL A 245 -14.23 -9.46 2.50
C VAL A 245 -13.40 -10.50 1.75
N GLY A 246 -13.59 -10.64 0.44
CA GLY A 246 -12.78 -11.56 -0.36
C GLY A 246 -13.17 -11.65 -1.83
N TYR A 247 -12.41 -12.47 -2.55
CA TYR A 247 -12.61 -12.73 -3.97
C TYR A 247 -12.73 -14.22 -4.27
N GLN A 248 -13.48 -14.52 -5.33
CA GLN A 248 -13.55 -15.86 -5.92
C GLN A 248 -13.33 -15.79 -7.43
N VAL A 249 -12.69 -16.80 -7.98
CA VAL A 249 -12.46 -16.95 -9.43
C VAL A 249 -13.07 -18.26 -9.93
N ALA A 250 -13.68 -18.21 -11.11
CA ALA A 250 -14.12 -19.38 -11.85
C ALA A 250 -13.68 -19.27 -13.32
N GLU A 251 -13.37 -20.41 -13.95
CA GLU A 251 -12.98 -20.51 -15.35
C GLU A 251 -13.95 -21.46 -16.05
N ASN A 252 -14.58 -21.00 -17.14
CA ASN A 252 -15.53 -21.83 -17.90
C ASN A 252 -15.35 -21.61 -19.41
N PRO A 253 -15.17 -22.68 -20.23
CA PRO A 253 -15.08 -22.56 -21.68
C PRO A 253 -16.30 -21.91 -22.34
N ALA A 254 -17.48 -22.03 -21.74
CA ALA A 254 -18.71 -21.43 -22.23
C ALA A 254 -19.05 -20.13 -21.49
N LEU A 255 -19.68 -19.20 -22.21
CA LEU A 255 -20.30 -18.04 -21.58
C LEU A 255 -21.49 -18.51 -20.75
N VAL A 256 -21.51 -18.14 -19.48
CA VAL A 256 -22.56 -18.43 -18.51
C VAL A 256 -23.36 -17.15 -18.28
N ALA A 257 -24.69 -17.25 -18.27
CA ALA A 257 -25.55 -16.11 -17.98
C ALA A 257 -25.51 -15.77 -16.48
N PRO A 258 -25.70 -14.49 -16.08
CA PRO A 258 -25.66 -14.09 -14.67
C PRO A 258 -26.60 -14.88 -13.75
N ALA A 259 -27.77 -15.30 -14.24
CA ALA A 259 -28.72 -16.09 -13.47
C ALA A 259 -28.19 -17.48 -13.07
N ASP A 260 -27.22 -18.02 -13.83
CA ASP A 260 -26.70 -19.38 -13.65
C ASP A 260 -25.33 -19.41 -12.96
N TYR A 261 -24.77 -18.25 -12.56
CA TYR A 261 -23.44 -18.18 -11.93
C TYR A 261 -23.29 -19.07 -10.69
N GLN A 262 -24.35 -19.31 -9.94
CA GLN A 262 -24.29 -20.11 -8.73
C GLN A 262 -24.32 -21.63 -9.02
N SER A 263 -25.03 -22.05 -10.07
CA SER A 263 -25.24 -23.45 -10.41
C SER A 263 -24.23 -23.98 -11.43
N ALA A 264 -23.73 -23.13 -12.33
CA ALA A 264 -22.91 -23.52 -13.47
C ALA A 264 -21.42 -23.19 -13.35
N LEU A 265 -21.00 -22.40 -12.35
CA LEU A 265 -19.59 -22.04 -12.13
C LEU A 265 -19.01 -22.69 -10.88
N THR A 266 -17.81 -23.25 -11.01
CA THR A 266 -17.03 -23.77 -9.89
C THR A 266 -16.14 -22.66 -9.32
N TRP A 267 -16.64 -21.98 -8.30
CA TRP A 267 -15.92 -20.89 -7.63
C TRP A 267 -14.77 -21.40 -6.76
N ARG A 268 -13.63 -20.72 -6.84
CA ARG A 268 -12.46 -20.94 -5.98
C ARG A 268 -12.13 -19.65 -5.27
N ASN A 269 -11.87 -19.72 -3.96
CA ASN A 269 -11.34 -18.57 -3.22
C ASN A 269 -10.02 -18.13 -3.85
N ALA A 270 -9.84 -16.83 -4.01
CA ALA A 270 -8.71 -16.26 -4.74
C ALA A 270 -8.18 -15.02 -4.04
N ALA A 271 -6.87 -14.83 -4.14
CA ALA A 271 -6.19 -13.58 -3.88
C ALA A 271 -5.68 -13.01 -5.22
N SER A 272 -5.45 -11.71 -5.27
CA SER A 272 -4.87 -11.03 -6.43
C SER A 272 -3.35 -10.91 -6.24
N PRO A 273 -2.52 -11.22 -7.25
CA PRO A 273 -2.87 -11.84 -8.52
C PRO A 273 -3.18 -13.35 -8.41
N TYR A 274 -4.13 -13.84 -9.21
CA TYR A 274 -4.53 -15.26 -9.28
C TYR A 274 -4.00 -15.94 -10.54
N VAL A 275 -3.25 -17.04 -10.40
CA VAL A 275 -2.74 -17.81 -11.55
C VAL A 275 -3.88 -18.62 -12.18
N LEU A 276 -4.13 -18.40 -13.48
CA LEU A 276 -5.20 -19.09 -14.20
C LEU A 276 -4.90 -20.59 -14.37
N SER A 277 -5.93 -21.43 -14.31
CA SER A 277 -5.80 -22.85 -14.60
C SER A 277 -5.72 -23.07 -16.12
N ASP A 278 -6.53 -22.35 -16.89
CA ASP A 278 -6.51 -22.34 -18.35
C ASP A 278 -5.44 -21.39 -18.88
N GLN A 279 -4.25 -21.95 -19.10
CA GLN A 279 -3.12 -21.24 -19.71
C GLN A 279 -3.25 -21.05 -21.24
N THR A 280 -4.33 -21.53 -21.86
CA THR A 280 -4.62 -21.31 -23.29
C THR A 280 -5.49 -20.08 -23.55
N LEU A 281 -6.02 -19.45 -22.48
CA LEU A 281 -6.91 -18.29 -22.54
C LEU A 281 -8.15 -18.52 -23.42
N ARG A 282 -8.67 -19.76 -23.44
CA ARG A 282 -9.86 -20.14 -24.21
C ARG A 282 -11.14 -20.12 -23.38
N SER A 283 -11.00 -20.00 -22.06
CA SER A 283 -12.10 -19.92 -21.11
C SER A 283 -12.47 -18.48 -20.79
N TYR A 284 -13.75 -18.27 -20.49
CA TYR A 284 -14.20 -17.09 -19.79
C TYR A 284 -13.69 -17.15 -18.35
N VAL A 285 -13.16 -16.04 -17.85
CA VAL A 285 -12.74 -15.90 -16.46
C VAL A 285 -13.75 -15.01 -15.74
N TYR A 286 -14.32 -15.52 -14.65
CA TYR A 286 -15.26 -14.80 -13.80
C TYR A 286 -14.56 -14.47 -12.50
N VAL A 287 -14.55 -13.18 -12.13
CA VAL A 287 -14.00 -12.70 -10.87
C VAL A 287 -15.14 -12.13 -10.04
N LYS A 288 -15.43 -12.74 -8.89
CA LYS A 288 -16.47 -12.30 -7.94
C LYS A 288 -15.81 -11.62 -6.76
N ALA A 289 -16.13 -10.34 -6.54
CA ALA A 289 -15.82 -9.63 -5.31
C ALA A 289 -17.02 -9.71 -4.36
N ILE A 290 -16.78 -10.03 -3.09
CA ILE A 290 -17.81 -10.19 -2.05
C ILE A 290 -17.53 -9.15 -0.96
N ASP A 291 -18.55 -8.40 -0.56
CA ASP A 291 -18.44 -7.41 0.52
C ASP A 291 -18.73 -8.00 1.90
N GLY A 292 -18.56 -7.18 2.95
CA GLY A 292 -18.84 -7.58 4.33
C GLY A 292 -20.31 -7.81 4.65
N ALA A 293 -21.23 -7.31 3.83
CA ALA A 293 -22.68 -7.52 3.96
C ALA A 293 -23.18 -8.74 3.17
N GLY A 294 -22.32 -9.36 2.35
CA GLY A 294 -22.63 -10.50 1.51
C GLY A 294 -23.17 -10.14 0.13
N ASN A 295 -23.23 -8.87 -0.25
CA ASN A 295 -23.47 -8.51 -1.64
C ASN A 295 -22.21 -8.82 -2.45
N TYR A 296 -22.38 -8.98 -3.76
CA TYR A 296 -21.28 -9.34 -4.64
C TYR A 296 -21.40 -8.70 -6.01
N ARG A 297 -20.25 -8.55 -6.66
CA ARG A 297 -20.17 -8.18 -8.08
C ARG A 297 -19.27 -9.14 -8.83
N VAL A 298 -19.72 -9.56 -10.01
CA VAL A 298 -18.94 -10.41 -10.92
C VAL A 298 -18.47 -9.59 -12.12
N ALA A 299 -17.17 -9.60 -12.37
CA ALA A 299 -16.57 -9.13 -13.61
C ALA A 299 -16.20 -10.34 -14.49
N VAL A 300 -16.38 -10.20 -15.81
CA VAL A 300 -16.18 -11.30 -16.76
C VAL A 300 -15.14 -10.89 -17.80
N ILE A 301 -14.15 -11.75 -18.01
CA ILE A 301 -13.12 -11.60 -19.03
C ILE A 301 -13.41 -12.62 -20.14
N PRO A 302 -13.58 -12.17 -21.39
CA PRO A 302 -13.79 -13.09 -22.51
C PRO A 302 -12.49 -13.83 -22.87
N PRO A 303 -12.59 -15.00 -23.54
CA PRO A 303 -11.44 -15.71 -24.09
C PRO A 303 -10.61 -14.82 -25.02
N SER A 304 -9.29 -14.87 -24.86
CA SER A 304 -8.33 -14.17 -25.71
C SER A 304 -7.13 -15.08 -25.97
N PRO A 305 -7.18 -15.99 -26.96
CA PRO A 305 -6.10 -16.94 -27.23
C PRO A 305 -4.86 -16.27 -27.83
N VAL A 306 -4.93 -14.97 -28.15
CA VAL A 306 -3.79 -14.17 -28.57
C VAL A 306 -3.11 -13.61 -27.32
N ALA A 307 -1.78 -13.74 -27.25
CA ALA A 307 -1.00 -13.25 -26.12
C ALA A 307 -1.38 -11.79 -25.77
N PRO A 308 -1.64 -11.46 -24.49
CA PRO A 308 -1.93 -10.11 -24.04
C PRO A 308 -0.87 -9.12 -24.54
N GLY A 309 -1.32 -8.01 -25.16
CA GLY A 309 -0.43 -6.99 -25.71
C GLY A 309 0.03 -7.21 -27.16
N VAL A 310 -0.27 -8.35 -27.78
CA VAL A 310 -0.04 -8.54 -29.22
C VAL A 310 -1.25 -8.02 -30.00
N SER A 311 -1.13 -6.81 -30.52
CA SER A 311 -2.15 -6.26 -31.43
C SER A 311 -2.28 -7.14 -32.68
N PRO A 312 -3.50 -7.51 -33.12
CA PRO A 312 -3.71 -8.27 -34.36
C PRO A 312 -3.03 -7.62 -35.57
N TRP A 313 -2.93 -6.28 -35.58
CA TRP A 313 -2.28 -5.51 -36.63
C TRP A 313 -0.78 -5.79 -36.75
N ARG A 314 -0.08 -6.14 -35.67
CA ARG A 314 1.36 -6.45 -35.72
C ARG A 314 1.65 -7.69 -36.54
N LEU A 315 0.79 -8.72 -36.49
CA LEU A 315 0.96 -9.93 -37.29
C LEU A 315 0.79 -9.63 -38.79
N LEU A 316 -0.14 -8.74 -39.15
CA LEU A 316 -0.33 -8.30 -40.54
C LEU A 316 0.86 -7.48 -41.05
N ILE A 317 1.45 -6.63 -40.20
CA ILE A 317 2.65 -5.86 -40.55
C ILE A 317 3.83 -6.80 -40.81
N ILE A 318 4.08 -7.77 -39.93
CA ILE A 318 5.14 -8.78 -40.11
C ILE A 318 4.93 -9.57 -41.42
N ALA A 319 3.69 -9.98 -41.71
CA ALA A 319 3.39 -10.69 -42.95
C ALA A 319 3.65 -9.82 -44.20
N ALA A 320 3.33 -8.53 -44.14
CA ALA A 320 3.59 -7.58 -45.23
C ALA A 320 5.11 -7.37 -45.46
N GLU A 321 5.91 -7.28 -44.38
CA GLU A 321 7.36 -7.16 -44.47
C GLU A 321 8.00 -8.40 -45.13
N ILE A 322 7.53 -9.60 -44.78
CA ILE A 322 7.99 -10.84 -45.40
C ILE A 322 7.64 -10.88 -46.90
N LEU A 323 6.41 -10.51 -47.27
CA LEU A 323 5.98 -10.45 -48.67
C LEU A 323 6.80 -9.44 -49.48
N PHE A 324 7.10 -8.28 -48.88
CA PHE A 324 7.93 -7.25 -49.50
C PHE A 324 9.37 -7.75 -49.73
N ALA A 325 9.97 -8.41 -48.74
CA ALA A 325 11.29 -9.01 -48.88
C ALA A 325 11.34 -10.09 -49.97
N CYS A 326 10.30 -10.94 -50.06
CA CYS A 326 10.16 -11.93 -51.13
C CYS A 326 10.04 -11.28 -52.51
N ALA A 327 9.26 -10.20 -52.64
CA ALA A 327 9.12 -9.46 -53.89
C ALA A 327 10.45 -8.82 -54.35
N ILE A 328 11.22 -8.26 -53.41
CA ILE A 328 12.57 -7.74 -53.69
C ILE A 328 13.49 -8.87 -54.15
N GLY A 329 13.51 -10.00 -53.43
CA GLY A 329 14.31 -11.17 -53.80
C GLY A 329 13.96 -11.69 -55.20
N TRP A 330 12.67 -11.76 -55.52
CA TRP A 330 12.19 -12.11 -56.86
C TRP A 330 12.67 -11.12 -57.93
N CYS A 331 12.57 -9.81 -57.67
CA CYS A 331 13.03 -8.79 -58.62
C CYS A 331 14.54 -8.88 -58.88
N ILE A 332 15.33 -9.13 -57.84
CA ILE A 332 16.79 -9.33 -57.96
C ILE A 332 17.10 -10.58 -58.79
N LEU A 333 16.44 -11.70 -58.49
CA LEU A 333 16.61 -12.94 -59.24
C LEU A 333 16.22 -12.77 -60.70
N TYR A 334 15.07 -12.14 -60.97
CA TYR A 334 14.59 -11.84 -62.30
C TYR A 334 15.57 -10.97 -63.09
N TRP A 335 16.09 -9.91 -62.47
CA TRP A 335 17.10 -9.03 -63.08
C TRP A 335 18.39 -9.77 -63.40
N TYR A 336 18.88 -10.60 -62.47
CA TYR A 336 20.07 -11.41 -62.67
C TYR A 336 19.91 -12.42 -63.80
N HIS A 337 18.74 -13.06 -63.88
CA HIS A 337 18.40 -14.01 -64.95
C HIS A 337 18.33 -13.32 -66.31
N ARG A 338 17.72 -12.13 -66.38
CA ARG A 338 17.63 -11.33 -67.61
C ARG A 338 19.01 -10.89 -68.11
N LYS A 339 19.91 -10.48 -67.21
CA LYS A 339 21.30 -10.14 -67.57
C LYS A 339 22.09 -11.34 -68.10
N ARG A 340 21.90 -12.54 -67.54
CA ARG A 340 22.59 -13.76 -68.02
C ARG A 340 22.19 -14.17 -69.43
N TYR A 341 20.95 -13.92 -69.86
CA TYR A 341 20.48 -14.25 -71.21
C TYR A 341 20.73 -13.16 -72.25
N ALA A 342 21.08 -11.93 -71.84
CA ALA A 342 21.41 -10.84 -72.76
C ALA A 342 22.87 -10.85 -73.27
N ILE A 343 23.69 -11.82 -72.85
CA ILE A 343 25.12 -11.94 -73.18
C ILE A 343 25.39 -13.19 -74.07
N ARG A 344 24.38 -13.71 -74.77
CA ARG A 344 24.53 -14.68 -75.86
C ARG A 344 24.00 -14.07 -77.14
#